data_AF-A0A1F3MVI8-F1
#
_entry.id   AF-A0A1F3MVI8-F1
#
_cell.length_a   1.000
_cell.length_b   1.000
_cell.length_c   1.000
_cell.angle_alpha   90.00
_cell.angle_beta   90.00
_cell.angle_gamma   90.00
#
_symmetry.space_group_name_H-M   'P 1'
#
loop_
_entity.id
_entity.type
_entity.pdbx_description
1 polymer ?
#
loop_
_entity_poly.entity_id
_entity_poly.type
_entity_poly.pdbx_seq_one_letter_code
_entity_poly.pdbx_strand_id
1 'polypeptide(L)' 'MVAVGEDQVNTAMAKTVGLPLAIALKMLLNGQIRLTGAHIPTHKEIYEPVLKELEMVGIKFNEKSTEWNDAD' A
#
# COMPACT_ATOMS: atom_id res chain seq x y z
N MET A 1 -1.00 -11.28 0.88
CA MET A 1 -2.15 -10.35 0.81
C MET A 1 -3.12 -10.90 -0.23
N VAL A 2 -4.42 -10.96 0.09
CA VAL A 2 -5.48 -11.38 -0.85
C VAL A 2 -6.57 -10.31 -0.76
N ALA A 3 -6.88 -9.67 -1.88
CA ALA A 3 -7.99 -8.71 -1.98
C ALA A 3 -9.02 -9.26 -2.95
N VAL A 4 -10.30 -9.20 -2.56
CA VAL A 4 -11.44 -9.62 -3.38
C VAL A 4 -12.24 -8.37 -3.75
N GLY A 5 -12.63 -8.27 -5.03
CA GLY A 5 -13.49 -7.19 -5.49
C GLY A 5 -14.91 -7.37 -4.95
N GLU A 6 -15.61 -6.27 -4.70
CA GLU A 6 -16.99 -6.32 -4.22
C GLU A 6 -17.98 -6.56 -5.37
N ASP A 7 -17.73 -5.91 -6.52
CA ASP A 7 -18.56 -6.00 -7.71
C ASP A 7 -17.74 -5.64 -8.97
N GLN A 8 -18.42 -5.51 -10.12
CA GLN A 8 -17.81 -5.19 -11.42
C GLN A 8 -17.22 -3.78 -11.51
N VAL A 9 -17.64 -2.87 -10.63
CA VAL A 9 -17.17 -1.48 -10.53
C VAL A 9 -16.05 -1.40 -9.49
N ASN A 10 -16.30 -1.90 -8.28
CA ASN A 10 -15.42 -1.90 -7.13
C ASN A 10 -14.52 -3.14 -7.11
N THR A 11 -13.70 -3.28 -8.15
CA THR A 11 -12.82 -4.43 -8.32
C THR A 11 -11.63 -4.40 -7.34
N ALA A 12 -11.04 -5.57 -7.07
CA ALA A 12 -9.82 -5.66 -6.26
C ALA A 12 -8.68 -4.82 -6.86
N MET A 13 -8.52 -4.85 -8.19
CA MET A 13 -7.51 -4.05 -8.90
C MET A 13 -7.76 -2.55 -8.73
N ALA A 14 -9.00 -2.08 -8.92
CA ALA A 14 -9.32 -0.66 -8.77
C ALA A 14 -8.98 -0.16 -7.37
N LYS A 15 -9.29 -0.94 -6.33
CA LYS A 15 -8.95 -0.63 -4.94
C LYS A 15 -7.44 -0.59 -4.73
N THR A 16 -6.71 -1.62 -5.15
CA THR A 16 -5.26 -1.72 -4.90
C THR A 16 -4.41 -0.77 -5.72
N VAL A 17 -4.96 -0.20 -6.81
CA VAL A 17 -4.30 0.85 -7.60
C VAL A 17 -4.70 2.25 -7.11
N GLY A 18 -6.00 2.50 -6.92
CA GLY A 18 -6.51 3.84 -6.61
C GLY A 18 -6.27 4.27 -5.16
N LEU A 19 -6.41 3.37 -4.19
CA LEU A 19 -6.28 3.72 -2.77
C LEU A 19 -4.86 4.19 -2.41
N PRO A 20 -3.76 3.51 -2.79
CA PRO A 20 -2.42 4.01 -2.49
C PRO A 20 -2.16 5.41 -3.08
N LEU A 21 -2.64 5.67 -4.29
CA LEU A 21 -2.53 6.98 -4.94
C LEU A 21 -3.29 8.07 -4.17
N ALA A 22 -4.55 7.81 -3.81
CA ALA A 22 -5.38 8.76 -3.07
C ALA A 22 -4.81 9.06 -1.67
N ILE A 23 -4.28 8.04 -0.98
CA ILE A 23 -3.64 8.17 0.33
C ILE A 23 -2.36 9.02 0.22
N ALA A 24 -1.48 8.72 -0.74
CA ALA A 24 -0.25 9.49 -0.95
C ALA A 24 -0.55 10.96 -1.30
N LEU A 25 -1.57 11.21 -2.15
CA LEU A 25 -2.02 12.56 -2.49
C LEU A 25 -2.53 13.30 -1.25
N LYS A 26 -3.37 12.67 -0.43
CA LYS A 26 -3.86 13.25 0.84
C LYS A 26 -2.70 13.61 1.77
N MET A 27 -1.71 12.72 1.91
CA MET A 27 -0.54 12.96 2.76
C MET A 27 0.33 14.12 2.24
N LEU A 28 0.52 14.22 0.93
CA LEU A 28 1.22 15.34 0.30
C LEU A 28 0.51 16.67 0.57
N LEU A 29 -0.82 16.71 0.34
CA LEU A 29 -1.63 17.92 0.57
C LEU A 29 -1.66 18.35 2.04
N ASN A 30 -1.58 17.39 2.97
CA ASN A 30 -1.51 17.66 4.41
C ASN A 30 -0.09 17.94 4.92
N GLY A 31 0.93 17.97 4.05
CA GLY A 31 2.32 18.24 4.43
C GLY A 31 2.99 17.14 5.25
N GLN A 32 2.46 15.92 5.19
CA GLN A 32 3.01 14.72 5.84
C GLN A 32 4.17 14.12 5.02
N ILE A 33 4.12 14.25 3.70
CA ILE A 33 5.25 13.97 2.79
C ILE A 33 5.86 15.31 2.39
N ARG A 34 7.15 15.49 2.67
CA ARG A 34 7.92 16.73 2.45
C ARG A 34 9.03 16.57 1.43
N LEU A 35 9.23 15.36 0.91
CA LEU A 35 10.16 15.09 -0.19
C LEU A 35 9.88 16.02 -1.38
N THR A 36 10.93 16.58 -1.96
CA THR A 36 10.86 17.46 -3.12
C THR A 36 11.52 16.79 -4.33
N GLY A 37 11.06 17.12 -5.54
CA GLY A 37 11.47 16.45 -6.77
C GLY A 37 10.61 15.24 -7.14
N ALA A 38 11.02 14.51 -8.18
CA ALA A 38 10.30 13.34 -8.66
C ALA A 38 10.78 12.06 -7.96
N HIS A 39 9.87 11.39 -7.24
CA HIS A 39 10.18 10.19 -6.46
C HIS A 39 9.22 9.05 -6.80
N ILE A 40 9.74 7.83 -6.77
CA ILE A 40 8.94 6.59 -6.72
C ILE A 40 8.72 6.19 -5.26
N PRO A 41 7.69 5.38 -4.93
CA PRO A 41 7.30 5.08 -3.54
C PRO A 41 8.21 4.05 -2.85
N THR A 42 9.53 4.22 -2.95
CA THR A 42 10.55 3.39 -2.29
C THR A 42 11.14 4.05 -1.04
N HIS A 43 10.82 5.33 -0.82
CA HIS A 43 11.20 6.05 0.40
C HIS A 43 10.30 5.69 1.58
N LYS A 44 10.90 5.46 2.76
CA LYS A 44 10.17 5.12 4.00
C LYS A 44 9.09 6.14 4.35
N GLU A 45 9.40 7.42 4.17
CA GLU A 45 8.47 8.53 4.36
C GLU A 45 7.21 8.43 3.50
N ILE A 46 7.26 7.69 2.39
CA ILE A 46 6.11 7.42 1.52
C ILE A 46 5.47 6.09 1.90
N TYR A 47 6.22 4.98 1.84
CA TYR A 47 5.61 3.65 1.90
C TYR A 47 5.08 3.29 3.30
N GLU A 48 5.75 3.70 4.39
CA GLU A 48 5.31 3.35 5.75
C GLU A 48 3.94 3.95 6.09
N PRO A 49 3.69 5.26 5.92
CA PRO A 49 2.38 5.82 6.23
C PRO A 49 1.31 5.34 5.24
N VAL A 50 1.64 5.15 3.96
CA VAL A 50 0.69 4.63 2.96
C VAL A 50 0.23 3.21 3.33
N LEU A 51 1.16 2.30 3.67
CA LEU A 51 0.80 0.93 4.10
C LEU A 51 -0.04 0.93 5.37
N LYS A 52 0.27 1.81 6.33
CA LYS A 52 -0.51 1.94 7.57
C LYS A 52 -1.95 2.40 7.32
N GLU A 53 -2.16 3.37 6.43
CA GLU A 53 -3.52 3.84 6.11
C GLU A 53 -4.27 2.85 5.21
N LEU A 54 -3.58 2.12 4.32
CA LEU A 54 -4.16 1.01 3.56
C LEU A 54 -4.76 -0.08 4.46
N GLU A 55 -4.08 -0.40 5.56
CA GLU A 55 -4.59 -1.36 6.55
C GLU A 55 -5.90 -0.88 7.19
N MET A 56 -6.04 0.43 7.47
CA MET A 56 -7.26 1.02 8.03
C MET A 56 -8.47 0.92 7.09
N VAL A 57 -8.23 0.89 5.78
CA VAL A 57 -9.27 0.73 4.75
C VAL A 57 -9.45 -0.72 4.28
N GLY A 58 -8.88 -1.68 5.01
CA GLY A 58 -9.10 -3.11 4.82
C GLY A 58 -8.08 -3.82 3.93
N ILE A 59 -7.04 -3.13 3.44
CA ILE A 59 -5.95 -3.75 2.66
C ILE A 59 -4.83 -4.16 3.61
N LYS A 60 -4.82 -5.44 4.03
CA LYS A 60 -3.85 -5.98 4.99
C LYS A 60 -2.82 -6.87 4.33
N PHE A 61 -1.56 -6.67 4.72
CA PHE A 61 -0.43 -7.49 4.34
C PHE A 61 -0.09 -8.43 5.49
N ASN A 62 -0.18 -9.73 5.23
CA ASN A 62 0.22 -10.77 6.18
C ASN A 62 1.60 -11.27 5.78
N GLU A 63 2.57 -11.11 6.67
CA GLU A 63 3.94 -11.58 6.50
C GLU A 63 4.12 -12.89 7.27
N LYS A 64 4.90 -13.81 6.70
CA LYS A 64 5.28 -15.07 7.34
C LYS A 64 6.72 -15.37 6.96
N SER A 65 7.57 -15.54 7.97
CA SER A 65 8.92 -16.08 7.80
C SER A 65 8.86 -17.59 7.98
N THR A 66 9.50 -18.34 7.08
CA THR A 66 9.67 -19.79 7.18
C THR A 66 11.15 -20.10 7.20
N GLU A 67 11.55 -21.10 7.98
CA GLU A 67 12.90 -21.64 7.88
C GLU A 67 13.09 -22.26 6.49
N TRP A 68 14.26 -22.03 5.91
CA TRP A 68 14.62 -22.57 4.61
C TRP A 68 15.26 -23.94 4.82
N ASN A 69 14.60 -25.01 4.38
CA ASN A 69 15.11 -26.37 4.43
C ASN A 69 15.62 -26.78 3.05
N ASP A 70 16.92 -27.04 2.98
CA ASP A 70 17.69 -27.37 1.78
C ASP A 70 17.54 -28.84 1.33
N ALA A 71 16.48 -29.52 1.78
CA ALA A 71 16.27 -30.95 1.56
C ALA A 71 15.15 -31.19 0.54
N ASP A 72 15.46 -31.00 -0.74
CA ASP A 72 14.81 -31.63 -1.90
C ASP A 72 15.87 -31.95 -2.97
#